data_AF-A0A897NEE3-F1
#
_entry.id   AF-A0A897NEE3-F1
#
_cell.length_a   1.000
_cell.length_b   1.000
_cell.length_c   1.000
_cell.angle_alpha   90.00
_cell.angle_beta   90.00
_cell.angle_gamma   90.00
#
_symmetry.space_group_name_H-M   'P 1'
#
loop_
_entity.id
_entity.type
_entity.pdbx_description
1 polymer ?
#
loop_
_entity_poly.entity_id
_entity_poly.type
_entity_poly.pdbx_seq_one_letter_code
_entity_poly.pdbx_strand_id
1 'polypeptide(L)'
;MLLIRGEAGGTALTGTLYEPGEDPPSFSGAPDDGAPYVWVCDSFYEVASGGQVQRIGDREVNVAFESPSPRGFGTREQAIEAAKDHVRTQFQRIGLDSEDVTITLKEM
;
A
#
# COMPACT_ATOMS: atom_id res chain seq x y z
N MET A 1 9.48 12.81 3.49
CA MET A 1 8.49 11.78 3.11
C MET A 1 9.19 10.44 3.05
N LEU A 2 8.46 9.38 3.32
CA LEU A 2 8.99 8.03 3.37
C LEU A 2 8.29 7.13 2.35
N LEU A 3 9.06 6.56 1.43
CA LEU A 3 8.57 5.56 0.49
C LEU A 3 8.65 4.18 1.13
N ILE A 4 7.53 3.49 1.18
CA ILE A 4 7.41 2.14 1.76
C ILE A 4 7.02 1.18 0.63
N ARG A 5 7.88 0.21 0.38
CA ARG A 5 7.74 -0.73 -0.74
C ARG A 5 7.73 -2.16 -0.22
N GLY A 6 6.73 -2.93 -0.62
CA GLY A 6 6.66 -4.38 -0.42
C GLY A 6 6.93 -5.12 -1.72
N GLU A 7 7.66 -6.23 -1.62
CA GLU A 7 7.94 -7.13 -2.74
C GLU A 7 7.72 -8.59 -2.34
N ALA A 8 7.00 -9.32 -3.19
CA ALA A 8 6.82 -10.77 -3.09
C ALA A 8 6.29 -11.32 -4.42
N GLY A 9 6.53 -12.61 -4.68
CA GLY A 9 5.96 -13.31 -5.85
C GLY A 9 6.31 -12.70 -7.22
N GLY A 10 7.38 -11.91 -7.32
CA GLY A 10 7.79 -11.23 -8.55
C GLY A 10 7.02 -9.94 -8.85
N THR A 11 6.21 -9.44 -7.93
CA THR A 11 5.53 -8.14 -8.03
C THR A 11 5.88 -7.23 -6.85
N ALA A 12 5.48 -5.97 -6.94
CA ALA A 12 5.75 -4.95 -5.92
C ALA A 12 4.56 -4.00 -5.72
N LEU A 13 4.38 -3.57 -4.47
CA LEU A 13 3.47 -2.49 -4.08
C LEU A 13 4.27 -1.38 -3.45
N THR A 14 3.99 -0.14 -3.82
CA THR A 14 4.64 1.03 -3.24
C THR A 14 3.58 2.01 -2.79
N GLY A 15 3.78 2.57 -1.59
CA GLY A 15 3.04 3.73 -1.13
C GLY A 15 3.97 4.75 -0.48
N THR A 16 3.40 5.91 -0.17
CA THR A 16 4.11 7.05 0.41
C THR A 16 3.50 7.42 1.74
N LEU A 17 4.35 7.52 2.75
CA LEU A 17 4.03 8.13 4.03
C LEU A 17 4.51 9.58 4.01
N TYR A 18 3.55 10.50 4.07
CA TYR A 18 3.79 11.93 4.22
C TYR A 18 3.96 12.26 5.69
N GLU A 19 4.97 13.07 5.99
CA GLU A 19 5.38 13.50 7.32
C GLU A 19 4.91 14.94 7.60
N PRO A 20 5.05 15.44 8.85
CA PRO A 20 4.61 16.79 9.19
C PRO A 20 5.25 17.85 8.30
N GLY A 21 4.40 18.69 7.69
CA GLY A 21 4.83 19.77 6.79
C GLY A 21 4.91 19.36 5.32
N GLU A 22 4.54 18.13 4.97
CA GLU A 22 4.42 17.68 3.58
C GLU A 22 2.96 17.68 3.12
N ASP A 23 2.77 17.85 1.80
CA ASP A 23 1.43 17.91 1.20
C ASP A 23 1.05 16.55 0.59
N PRO A 24 0.18 15.75 1.25
CA PRO A 24 -0.35 14.54 0.65
C PRO A 24 -1.34 14.84 -0.48
N PRO A 25 -1.48 13.94 -1.47
CA PRO A 25 -2.53 14.05 -2.48
C PRO A 25 -3.92 13.97 -1.84
N SER A 26 -4.84 14.81 -2.32
CA SER A 26 -6.24 14.78 -1.92
C SER A 26 -7.08 13.92 -2.86
N PHE A 27 -7.97 13.11 -2.28
CA PHE A 27 -8.91 12.26 -3.02
C PHE A 27 -10.34 12.61 -2.63
N SER A 28 -11.25 12.58 -3.61
CA SER A 28 -12.65 12.92 -3.36
C SER A 28 -13.26 11.94 -2.35
N GLY A 29 -13.80 12.49 -1.26
CA GLY A 29 -14.42 11.70 -0.19
C GLY A 29 -13.45 11.16 0.88
N ALA A 30 -12.15 11.42 0.75
CA ALA A 30 -11.20 11.12 1.83
C ALA A 30 -11.44 12.10 3.00
N PRO A 31 -11.58 11.61 4.24
CA PRO A 31 -11.61 12.49 5.40
C PRO A 31 -10.28 13.23 5.50
N ASP A 32 -10.33 14.56 5.57
CA ASP A 32 -9.21 15.37 6.03
C ASP A 32 -9.23 15.33 7.56
N ASP A 33 -8.40 14.47 8.14
CA ASP A 33 -8.32 14.26 9.58
C ASP A 33 -7.27 15.17 10.25
N GLY A 34 -6.56 15.99 9.47
CA GLY A 34 -5.49 16.86 9.96
C GLY A 34 -4.35 16.11 10.66
N ALA A 35 -4.21 14.82 10.38
CA ALA A 35 -3.20 14.01 11.04
C ALA A 35 -1.77 14.43 10.62
N PRO A 36 -0.80 14.41 11.55
CA PRO A 36 0.58 14.79 11.25
C PRO A 36 1.29 13.84 10.30
N TYR A 37 0.84 12.59 10.20
CA TYR A 37 1.39 11.59 9.30
C TYR A 37 0.27 11.00 8.44
N VAL A 38 0.45 10.99 7.12
CA VAL A 38 -0.58 10.51 6.17
C VAL A 38 -0.01 9.43 5.27
N TRP A 39 -0.55 8.22 5.38
CA TRP A 39 -0.21 7.10 4.50
C TRP A 39 -1.13 7.10 3.29
N VAL A 40 -0.53 7.06 2.10
CA VAL A 40 -1.23 6.93 0.82
C VAL A 40 -0.66 5.75 0.05
N CYS A 41 -1.52 4.79 -0.28
CA CYS A 41 -1.14 3.61 -1.04
C CYS A 41 -2.38 2.99 -1.68
N ASP A 42 -2.24 2.55 -2.92
CA ASP A 42 -3.29 1.82 -3.62
C ASP A 42 -3.59 0.50 -2.89
N SER A 43 -4.81 0.02 -3.11
CA SER A 43 -5.21 -1.34 -2.75
C SER A 43 -5.43 -2.15 -4.02
N PHE A 44 -5.19 -3.45 -3.94
CA PHE A 44 -5.47 -4.37 -5.03
C PHE A 44 -5.98 -5.72 -4.52
N TYR A 45 -6.65 -6.46 -5.39
CA TYR A 45 -7.22 -7.76 -5.07
C TYR A 45 -7.38 -8.61 -6.34
N GLU A 46 -7.36 -9.93 -6.15
CA GLU A 46 -7.66 -10.89 -7.22
C GLU A 46 -9.15 -10.82 -7.60
N VAL A 47 -9.44 -10.81 -8.90
CA VAL A 47 -10.80 -10.85 -9.46
C VAL A 47 -10.97 -12.03 -10.40
N ALA A 48 -12.21 -12.55 -10.51
CA ALA A 48 -12.48 -13.68 -11.39
C ALA A 48 -12.29 -13.35 -12.89
N SER A 49 -12.54 -12.08 -13.28
CA SER A 49 -12.42 -11.61 -14.66
C SER A 49 -12.27 -10.08 -14.72
N GLY A 50 -11.63 -9.57 -15.76
CA GLY A 50 -11.31 -8.13 -15.90
C GLY A 50 -9.97 -7.80 -15.23
N GLY A 51 -9.74 -6.53 -14.91
CA GLY A 51 -8.47 -6.11 -14.28
C GLY A 51 -7.24 -6.28 -15.17
N GLN A 52 -6.06 -6.21 -14.56
CA GLN A 52 -4.77 -6.42 -15.22
C GLN A 52 -4.25 -7.82 -14.90
N VAL A 53 -3.87 -8.58 -15.93
CA VAL A 53 -3.22 -9.88 -15.75
C VAL A 53 -1.81 -9.67 -15.20
N GLN A 54 -1.50 -10.32 -14.08
CA GLN A 54 -0.17 -10.33 -13.49
C GLN A 54 0.26 -11.76 -13.19
N ARG A 55 1.58 -12.00 -13.30
CA ARG A 55 2.17 -13.27 -12.88
C ARG A 55 2.66 -13.14 -11.44
N ILE A 56 2.09 -13.97 -10.56
CA ILE A 56 2.38 -14.03 -9.14
C ILE A 56 2.94 -15.42 -8.85
N GLY A 57 4.25 -15.52 -8.66
CA GLY A 57 4.95 -16.80 -8.62
C GLY A 57 4.76 -17.59 -9.93
N ASP A 58 4.11 -18.74 -9.85
CA ASP A 58 3.78 -19.62 -10.98
C ASP A 58 2.33 -19.44 -11.49
N ARG A 59 1.53 -18.57 -10.87
CA ARG A 59 0.13 -18.33 -11.22
C ARG A 59 -0.03 -17.07 -12.06
N GLU A 60 -0.94 -17.10 -13.02
CA GLU A 60 -1.51 -15.88 -13.62
C GLU A 60 -2.82 -15.54 -12.93
N VAL A 61 -2.96 -14.29 -12.49
CA VAL A 61 -4.15 -13.78 -11.81
C VAL A 61 -4.58 -12.46 -12.43
N ASN A 62 -5.89 -12.21 -12.39
CA ASN A 62 -6.44 -10.91 -12.75
C ASN A 62 -6.47 -10.03 -11.50
N VAL A 63 -5.81 -8.88 -11.54
CA VAL A 63 -5.72 -7.95 -10.40
C VAL A 63 -6.52 -6.69 -10.72
N ALA A 64 -7.46 -6.33 -9.84
CA ALA A 64 -8.11 -5.03 -9.87
C ALA A 64 -7.44 -4.08 -8.88
N PHE A 65 -7.37 -2.80 -9.26
CA PHE A 65 -6.85 -1.73 -8.41
C PHE A 65 -7.98 -0.83 -7.96
N GLU A 66 -7.90 -0.40 -6.71
CA GLU A 66 -8.79 0.58 -6.12
C GLU A 66 -8.02 1.86 -5.84
N SER A 67 -8.67 3.00 -6.12
CA SER A 67 -8.10 4.31 -5.83
C SER A 67 -7.68 4.41 -4.36
N PRO A 68 -6.55 5.04 -4.06
CA PRO A 68 -6.00 5.05 -2.72
C PRO A 68 -6.90 5.91 -1.82
N SER A 69 -7.07 5.44 -0.58
CA SER A 69 -7.72 6.20 0.48
C SER A 69 -6.64 6.62 1.49
N PRO A 70 -6.33 7.92 1.61
CA PRO A 70 -5.41 8.43 2.62
C PRO A 70 -5.82 7.99 4.03
N ARG A 71 -4.84 7.67 4.86
CA ARG A 71 -5.04 7.33 6.27
C ARG A 71 -4.11 8.13 7.15
N GLY A 72 -4.67 8.91 8.07
CA GLY A 72 -3.92 9.70 9.03
C GLY A 72 -3.53 8.95 10.30
N PHE A 73 -2.39 9.33 10.87
CA PHE A 73 -1.82 8.77 12.10
C PHE A 73 -1.20 9.87 12.96
N GLY A 74 -1.23 9.67 14.28
CA GLY A 74 -0.67 10.62 15.24
C GLY A 74 0.86 10.56 15.40
N THR A 75 1.50 9.44 15.06
CA THR A 75 2.94 9.24 15.22
C THR A 75 3.55 8.52 14.01
N ARG A 76 4.86 8.74 13.80
CA ARG A 76 5.62 8.12 12.71
C ARG A 76 5.63 6.60 12.82
N GLU A 77 5.86 6.08 14.02
CA GLU A 77 5.95 4.65 14.28
C GLU A 77 4.62 3.95 13.97
N GLN A 78 3.50 4.51 14.44
CA GLN A 78 2.17 3.97 14.13
C GLN A 78 1.88 3.99 12.63
N ALA A 79 2.25 5.08 11.94
CA ALA A 79 2.02 5.20 10.51
C ALA A 79 2.85 4.18 9.72
N ILE A 80 4.11 3.96 10.10
CA ILE A 80 5.00 2.98 9.48
C ILE A 80 4.47 1.56 9.69
N GLU A 81 4.07 1.20 10.91
CA GLU A 81 3.54 -0.15 11.18
C GLU A 81 2.21 -0.38 10.45
N ALA A 82 1.30 0.60 10.45
CA ALA A 82 0.06 0.50 9.70
C ALA A 82 0.29 0.41 8.18
N ALA A 83 1.30 1.10 7.65
CA ALA A 83 1.70 0.99 6.25
C ALA A 83 2.27 -0.39 5.92
N LYS A 84 3.12 -0.96 6.78
CA LYS A 84 3.65 -2.33 6.62
C LYS A 84 2.53 -3.36 6.62
N ASP A 85 1.61 -3.26 7.58
CA ASP A 85 0.47 -4.17 7.69
C ASP A 85 -0.47 -4.05 6.50
N HIS A 86 -0.69 -2.82 6.03
CA HIS A 86 -1.44 -2.59 4.80
C HIS A 86 -0.80 -3.31 3.61
N VAL A 87 0.50 -3.13 3.41
CA VAL A 87 1.22 -3.75 2.30
C VAL A 87 1.11 -5.27 2.36
N ARG A 88 1.37 -5.90 3.51
CA ARG A 88 1.21 -7.35 3.70
C ARG A 88 -0.21 -7.83 3.41
N THR A 89 -1.22 -7.08 3.87
CA THR A 89 -2.63 -7.39 3.61
C THR A 89 -2.93 -7.41 2.11
N GLN A 90 -2.36 -6.50 1.31
CA GLN A 90 -2.58 -6.51 -0.14
C GLN A 90 -1.99 -7.75 -0.80
N PHE A 91 -0.79 -8.18 -0.40
CA PHE A 91 -0.19 -9.41 -0.90
C PHE A 91 -0.99 -10.68 -0.52
N GLN A 92 -1.56 -10.72 0.70
CA GLN A 92 -2.45 -11.82 1.10
C GLN A 92 -3.71 -11.92 0.22
N ARG A 93 -4.23 -10.79 -0.28
CA ARG A 93 -5.40 -10.75 -1.18
C ARG A 93 -5.16 -11.37 -2.56
N ILE A 94 -3.90 -11.57 -2.95
CA ILE A 94 -3.51 -12.28 -4.17
C ILE A 94 -2.89 -13.65 -3.88
N GLY A 95 -3.05 -14.14 -2.64
CA GLY A 95 -2.66 -15.48 -2.22
C GLY A 95 -1.18 -15.66 -1.91
N LEU A 96 -0.46 -14.59 -1.56
CA LEU A 96 0.92 -14.67 -1.06
C LEU A 96 0.94 -14.61 0.47
N ASP A 97 1.90 -15.29 1.10
CA ASP A 97 2.08 -15.20 2.55
C ASP A 97 2.60 -13.80 2.92
N SER A 98 2.09 -13.26 4.02
CA SER A 98 2.59 -12.00 4.59
C SER A 98 4.05 -12.07 5.01
N GLU A 99 4.53 -13.26 5.41
CA GLU A 99 5.92 -13.45 5.84
C GLU A 99 6.90 -13.45 4.67
N ASP A 100 6.44 -13.75 3.46
CA ASP A 100 7.25 -13.69 2.23
C ASP A 100 7.44 -12.25 1.72
N VAL A 101 6.70 -11.28 2.28
CA VAL A 101 6.76 -9.89 1.85
C VAL A 101 7.98 -9.20 2.44
N THR A 102 8.94 -8.90 1.58
CA THR A 102 10.08 -8.05 1.93
C THR A 102 9.66 -6.60 1.88
N ILE A 103 9.77 -5.89 3.01
CA ILE A 103 9.43 -4.46 3.10
C ILE A 103 10.69 -3.62 3.22
N THR A 104 10.80 -2.60 2.36
CA THR A 104 11.88 -1.61 2.37
C THR A 104 11.33 -0.22 2.60
N LEU A 105 12.07 0.57 3.38
CA LEU A 105 11.79 1.97 3.69
C LEU A 105 12.88 2.84 3.06
N LYS A 106 12.48 3.94 2.41
CA LYS A 106 13.42 4.89 1.81
C LYS A 106 12.96 6.34 2.03
N GLU A 107 13.80 7.13 2.68
CA GLU A 107 13.61 8.59 2.80
C GLU A 107 13.71 9.24 1.41
N MET A 108 12.86 10.23 1.14
CA MET A 108 12.90 11.04 -0.10
C MET A 108 12.96 12.53 0.19
#